data_AF-A0A840QSD9-F1
#
_entry.id   AF-A0A840QSD9-F1
#
_cell.length_a   1.000
_cell.length_b   1.000
_cell.length_c   1.000
_cell.angle_alpha   90.00
_cell.angle_beta   90.00
_cell.angle_gamma   90.00
#
_symmetry.space_group_name_H-M   'P 1'
#
loop_
_entity.id
_entity.type
_entity.pdbx_description
1 polymer ?
#
loop_
_entity_poly.entity_id
_entity_poly.type
_entity_poly.pdbx_seq_one_letter_code
_entity_poly.pdbx_strand_id
1 'polypeptide(L)' 'MRALQDYSLLIGNTITNQQLRSFLRLESRMTAQRILQDVAIGYKGNYRDRVYQLPVFL' A
#
# COMPACT_ATOMS: atom_id res chain seq x y z
N MET A 1 -9.36 -1.28 7.64
CA MET A 1 -8.01 -1.89 7.68
C MET A 1 -7.97 -3.39 7.32
N ARG A 2 -9.08 -4.08 7.02
CA ARG A 2 -9.06 -5.51 6.61
C ARG A 2 -8.47 -5.74 5.21
N ALA A 3 -8.83 -4.91 4.23
CA ALA A 3 -8.38 -5.11 2.85
C ALA A 3 -6.84 -5.08 2.67
N LEU A 4 -6.11 -4.27 3.44
CA LEU A 4 -4.64 -4.24 3.40
C LEU A 4 -4.02 -5.47 4.07
N GLN A 5 -4.68 -6.03 5.08
CA GLN A 5 -4.31 -7.32 5.66
C GLN A 5 -4.51 -8.44 4.64
N ASP A 6 -5.66 -8.46 3.95
CA ASP A 6 -5.93 -9.44 2.89
C ASP A 6 -4.88 -9.35 1.77
N TYR A 7 -4.53 -8.12 1.34
CA TYR A 7 -3.45 -7.92 0.38
C TYR A 7 -2.12 -8.49 0.90
N SER A 8 -1.77 -8.21 2.16
CA SER A 8 -0.52 -8.69 2.76
C SER A 8 -0.44 -10.21 2.83
N LEU A 9 -1.56 -10.89 3.07
CA LEU A 9 -1.64 -12.35 3.15
C LEU A 9 -1.68 -13.02 1.76
N LEU A 10 -2.30 -12.38 0.77
CA LEU A 10 -2.48 -12.94 -0.57
C LEU A 10 -1.32 -12.64 -1.53
N ILE A 11 -0.74 -11.44 -1.44
CA ILE A 11 0.23 -10.91 -2.42
C ILE A 11 1.59 -10.66 -1.77
N GLY A 12 1.59 -10.16 -0.54
CA GLY A 12 2.80 -9.89 0.23
C GLY A 12 2.78 -8.53 0.93
N ASN A 13 3.72 -8.33 1.83
CA ASN A 13 3.77 -7.17 2.73
C ASN A 13 4.36 -5.89 2.12
N THR A 14 4.55 -5.84 0.81
CA THR A 14 5.03 -4.64 0.11
C THR A 14 4.06 -4.24 -1.00
N ILE A 15 3.86 -2.93 -1.14
CA ILE A 15 2.86 -2.39 -2.06
C ILE A 15 3.27 -1.03 -2.61
N THR A 16 3.00 -0.79 -3.88
CA THR A 16 3.13 0.53 -4.52
C THR A 16 1.80 1.29 -4.47
N ASN A 17 1.84 2.60 -4.66
CA ASN A 17 0.61 3.40 -4.81
C ASN A 17 -0.30 2.88 -5.94
N GLN A 18 0.31 2.44 -7.06
CA GLN A 18 -0.43 1.88 -8.18
C GLN A 18 -1.14 0.57 -7.82
N GLN A 19 -0.42 -0.36 -7.17
CA GLN A 19 -1.01 -1.63 -6.73
C GLN A 19 -2.16 -1.42 -5.75
N LEU A 20 -2.00 -0.50 -4.79
CA LEU A 20 -3.08 -0.17 -3.85
C LEU A 20 -4.32 0.36 -4.59
N ARG A 21 -4.13 1.25 -5.57
CA ARG A 21 -5.24 1.78 -6.38
C ARG A 21 -5.95 0.70 -7.17
N SER A 22 -5.20 -0.19 -7.81
CA SER A 22 -5.78 -1.30 -8.57
C SER A 22 -6.55 -2.25 -7.66
N PHE A 23 -6.00 -2.57 -6.48
CA PHE A 23 -6.61 -3.50 -5.53
C PHE A 23 -7.88 -2.93 -4.88
N LEU A 24 -7.83 -1.68 -4.41
CA LEU A 24 -8.96 -1.01 -3.76
C LEU A 24 -9.88 -0.27 -4.74
N ARG A 25 -9.63 -0.35 -6.05
CA ARG A 25 -10.33 0.39 -7.11
C ARG A 25 -10.40 1.90 -6.85
N LEU A 26 -9.28 2.49 -6.42
CA LEU A 26 -9.17 3.93 -6.15
C LEU A 26 -8.76 4.70 -7.41
N GLU A 27 -9.61 5.61 -7.83
CA GLU A 27 -9.30 6.51 -8.96
C GLU A 27 -8.24 7.54 -8.57
N SER A 28 -8.26 8.03 -7.33
CA SER A 28 -7.36 9.08 -6.87
C SER A 28 -6.02 8.56 -6.38
N ARG A 29 -4.93 9.04 -7.01
CA ARG A 29 -3.56 8.85 -6.54
C ARG A 29 -3.35 9.41 -5.14
N MET A 30 -3.89 10.59 -4.88
CA MET A 30 -3.73 11.30 -3.60
C MET A 30 -4.40 10.56 -2.46
N THR A 31 -5.58 9.97 -2.71
CA THR A 31 -6.29 9.15 -1.71
C THR A 31 -5.48 7.92 -1.35
N ALA A 32 -4.97 7.19 -2.34
CA ALA A 32 -4.09 6.04 -2.10
C ALA A 32 -2.80 6.45 -1.37
N GLN A 33 -2.25 7.62 -1.67
CA GLN A 33 -1.06 8.12 -1.00
C GLN A 33 -1.31 8.42 0.48
N ARG A 34 -2.43 9.07 0.81
CA ARG A 34 -2.82 9.31 2.20
C ARG A 34 -3.01 8.00 2.98
N ILE A 35 -3.71 7.03 2.39
CA ILE A 35 -3.84 5.70 3.00
C ILE A 35 -2.46 5.10 3.29
N LEU A 36 -1.54 5.11 2.31
CA LEU A 36 -0.20 4.56 2.52
C LEU A 36 0.62 5.33 3.56
N GLN A 37 0.44 6.64 3.67
CA GLN A 37 1.08 7.45 4.71
C GLN A 37 0.56 7.11 6.11
N ASP A 38 -0.72 6.76 6.23
CA ASP A 38 -1.34 6.41 7.51
C ASP A 38 -1.02 4.97 7.93
N VAL A 39 -0.92 4.01 7.00
CA VAL A 39 -0.81 2.58 7.35
C VAL A 39 0.59 1.99 7.18
N ALA A 40 1.43 2.53 6.29
CA ALA A 40 2.74 1.92 6.03
C ALA A 40 3.72 2.20 7.17
N ILE A 41 4.53 1.20 7.51
CA ILE A 41 5.58 1.31 8.54
C ILE A 41 6.91 1.82 7.98
N GLY A 42 7.00 1.95 6.66
CA GLY A 42 8.18 2.46 5.96
C GLY A 42 7.99 2.42 4.45
N TYR A 43 8.96 2.96 3.73
CA TYR A 43 9.03 2.83 2.28
C TYR A 43 10.49 2.85 1.80
N LYS A 44 10.71 2.33 0.60
CA LYS A 44 11.99 2.40 -0.13
C LYS A 44 11.75 2.98 -1.52
N GLY A 45 12.78 3.57 -2.13
CA GLY A 45 12.71 4.15 -3.48
C GLY A 45 12.33 5.64 -3.52
N ASN A 46 12.54 6.24 -4.68
CA ASN A 46 12.37 7.67 -4.94
C ASN A 46 11.37 7.90 -6.08
N TYR A 47 10.31 8.65 -5.78
CA TYR A 47 9.26 9.00 -6.76
C TYR A 47 8.44 7.79 -7.24
N ARG A 48 8.75 7.23 -8.41
CA ARG A 48 7.88 6.29 -9.15
C ARG A 48 8.11 4.83 -8.74
N ASP A 49 9.30 4.50 -8.29
CA ASP A 49 9.69 3.20 -7.77
C ASP A 49 9.45 3.08 -6.24
N ARG A 50 8.72 4.04 -5.64
CA ARG A 50 8.44 4.00 -4.20
C ARG A 50 7.58 2.79 -3.86
N VAL A 51 8.13 1.91 -3.04
CA VAL A 51 7.47 0.73 -2.47
C VAL A 51 7.25 0.97 -0.98
N TYR A 52 6.03 0.79 -0.52
CA TYR A 52 5.63 0.91 0.88
C TYR A 52 5.62 -0.45 1.55
N GLN A 53 6.04 -0.50 2.80
CA GLN A 53 6.01 -1.69 3.62
C GLN A 53 4.77 -1.67 4.52
N LEU A 54 3.91 -2.67 4.34
CA LEU A 54 2.72 -2.87 5.16
C LEU A 54 3.13 -3.52 6.50
N PRO A 55 2.41 -3.20 7.59
CA PRO A 55 2.62 -3.87 8.87
C PRO A 55 2.34 -5.37 8.73
N VAL A 56 3.06 -6.18 9.52
CA VAL A 56 2.75 -7.60 9.64
C VAL A 56 1.48 -7.70 10.46
N PHE A 57 0.42 -8.19 9.83
CA PHE A 57 -0.82 -8.51 10.52
C PHE A 57 -0.69 -9.94 11.05
N LEU A 58 -0.35 -10.05 12.33
CA LEU A 58 -0.36 -11.32 13.08
C LEU A 58 -1.78 -11.69 13.50
#